data_AF-A0A2V3W767-F1
#
_entry.id   AF-A0A2V3W767-F1
#
_cell.length_a   1.000
_cell.length_b   1.000
_cell.length_c   1.000
_cell.angle_alpha   90.00
_cell.angle_beta   90.00
_cell.angle_gamma   90.00
#
_symmetry.space_group_name_H-M   'P 1'
#
loop_
_entity.id
_entity.type
_entity.pdbx_description
1 polymer ?
#
loop_
_entity_poly.entity_id
_entity_poly.type
_entity_poly.pdbx_seq_one_letter_code
_entity_poly.pdbx_strand_id
1 'polypeptide(L)'
;MMKRFLILMLTAILFVGCSSPKEETANDSEGKEAEATEDAEDTEEEGGIEVEKGLFNVEITLPTSLFGEEELAEIEAEMGEEVSDITQNDDGSYTVKMTKKEHKELLAEMKDDLTNMITEVAEDEEFASIHDITYNDDFTKINMVVDQEMFENSFDGFVTLSLGVSSLFYQVFNGKDIEKEKVTISLEDAETKEVFS
;
A
#
# COMPACT_ATOMS: atom_id res chain seq x y z
N MET A 1 -13.34 -18.83 2.56
CA MET A 1 -13.82 -18.61 3.94
C MET A 1 -13.14 -17.33 4.41
N MET A 2 -13.89 -16.24 4.50
CA MET A 2 -13.37 -14.93 4.86
C MET A 2 -13.05 -14.90 6.36
N LYS A 3 -11.77 -14.74 6.71
CA LYS A 3 -11.38 -14.34 8.06
C LYS A 3 -11.38 -12.82 8.09
N ARG A 4 -12.42 -12.28 8.72
CA ARG A 4 -12.47 -10.87 9.13
C ARG A 4 -11.30 -10.64 10.07
N PHE A 5 -10.23 -10.00 9.62
CA PHE A 5 -9.24 -9.45 10.52
C PHE A 5 -9.80 -8.13 11.04
N LEU A 6 -10.18 -8.24 12.30
CA LEU A 6 -10.74 -7.22 13.15
C LEU A 6 -9.66 -6.16 13.41
N ILE A 7 -9.96 -4.92 13.00
CA ILE A 7 -9.71 -3.67 13.74
C ILE A 7 -8.91 -3.89 15.04
N LEU A 8 -7.66 -3.42 15.06
CA LEU A 8 -7.00 -3.09 16.32
C LEU A 8 -6.17 -1.83 16.20
N MET A 9 -6.88 -0.70 16.21
CA MET A 9 -6.35 0.57 16.63
C MET A 9 -5.92 0.51 18.12
N LEU A 10 -4.80 1.18 18.40
CA LEU A 10 -4.44 1.83 19.66
C LEU A 10 -3.80 1.01 20.82
N THR A 11 -2.61 1.50 21.21
CA THR A 11 -1.91 1.40 22.51
C THR A 11 -1.09 0.14 22.84
N ALA A 12 0.25 0.30 22.87
CA ALA A 12 1.04 0.14 24.10
C ALA A 12 2.52 0.55 23.90
N ILE A 13 2.84 1.81 24.18
CA ILE A 13 4.19 2.21 24.60
C ILE A 13 4.38 1.71 26.04
N LEU A 14 5.32 0.78 26.27
CA LEU A 14 5.99 0.64 27.56
C LEU A 14 7.46 0.19 27.38
N PHE A 15 8.35 1.11 27.74
CA PHE A 15 9.76 0.85 28.03
C PHE A 15 9.93 -0.03 29.28
N VAL A 16 10.70 -1.12 29.16
CA VAL A 16 11.59 -1.70 30.21
C VAL A 16 12.63 -2.54 29.41
N GLY A 17 13.95 -2.43 29.50
CA GLY A 17 14.81 -1.99 30.60
C GLY A 17 15.58 -3.18 31.21
N CYS A 18 16.73 -3.53 30.62
CA CYS A 18 17.87 -4.34 31.12
C CYS A 18 17.67 -5.79 31.64
N SER A 19 18.48 -6.72 31.11
CA SER A 19 19.54 -7.44 31.86
C SER A 19 20.18 -8.57 31.01
N SER A 20 21.46 -8.45 30.66
CA SER A 20 22.38 -9.58 30.34
C SER A 20 22.84 -10.25 31.66
N PRO A 21 23.75 -11.26 31.73
CA PRO A 21 24.49 -12.01 30.69
C PRO A 21 24.58 -13.54 30.94
N LYS A 22 24.98 -14.34 29.93
CA LYS A 22 25.87 -15.50 30.14
C LYS A 22 26.57 -15.97 28.84
N GLU A 23 27.89 -16.09 28.93
CA GLU A 23 28.85 -16.60 27.95
C GLU A 23 28.86 -18.14 27.81
N GLU A 24 29.53 -18.56 26.71
CA GLU A 24 30.40 -19.73 26.47
C GLU A 24 29.96 -20.52 25.22
N THR A 25 30.54 -20.26 24.03
CA THR A 25 31.82 -20.71 23.42
C THR A 25 31.85 -22.14 22.87
N ALA A 26 32.34 -22.19 21.61
CA ALA A 26 33.11 -23.22 20.93
C ALA A 26 32.35 -24.44 20.37
N ASN A 27 32.82 -25.12 19.31
CA ASN A 27 33.57 -24.82 18.09
C ASN A 27 33.52 -26.14 17.30
N ASP A 28 33.42 -26.05 15.97
CA ASP A 28 33.99 -26.93 14.93
C ASP A 28 33.90 -28.47 15.03
N SER A 29 33.39 -29.12 13.96
CA SER A 29 34.23 -29.91 13.04
C SER A 29 33.40 -30.77 12.07
N GLU A 30 33.68 -30.51 10.79
CA GLU A 30 33.85 -31.43 9.64
C GLU A 30 32.98 -32.68 9.45
N GLY A 31 32.47 -32.79 8.21
CA GLY A 31 32.08 -34.03 7.56
C GLY A 31 31.90 -33.80 6.06
N LYS A 32 32.99 -33.94 5.30
CA LYS A 32 33.06 -33.86 3.83
C LYS A 32 32.88 -35.24 3.19
N GLU A 33 32.53 -35.19 1.90
CA GLU A 33 32.55 -36.22 0.84
C GLU A 33 31.18 -36.78 0.46
N ALA A 34 30.85 -37.07 -0.80
CA ALA A 34 31.20 -36.62 -2.15
C ALA A 34 30.50 -37.63 -3.09
N GLU A 35 29.89 -37.14 -4.19
CA GLU A 35 29.73 -37.81 -5.50
C GLU A 35 28.95 -39.16 -5.61
N ALA A 36 28.24 -39.53 -6.67
CA ALA A 36 27.92 -38.98 -8.00
C ALA A 36 26.86 -39.88 -8.70
N THR A 37 26.47 -39.48 -9.91
CA THR A 37 25.78 -40.20 -11.03
C THR A 37 24.23 -40.16 -11.00
N GLU A 38 23.53 -39.43 -11.89
CA GLU A 38 23.35 -39.57 -13.37
C GLU A 38 22.89 -41.01 -13.74
N ASP A 39 21.79 -41.26 -14.45
CA ASP A 39 21.34 -40.64 -15.71
C ASP A 39 19.86 -41.02 -16.04
N ALA A 40 19.25 -40.21 -16.92
CA ALA A 40 18.21 -40.39 -17.96
C ALA A 40 17.30 -41.64 -17.98
N GLU A 41 16.10 -41.66 -18.55
CA GLU A 41 15.14 -40.76 -19.21
C GLU A 41 13.89 -41.66 -19.40
N ASP A 42 12.68 -41.10 -19.52
CA ASP A 42 11.87 -41.17 -20.75
C ASP A 42 10.41 -40.77 -20.45
N THR A 43 10.08 -39.56 -20.92
CA THR A 43 8.87 -39.13 -21.63
C THR A 43 7.49 -39.67 -21.20
N GLU A 44 6.63 -38.76 -20.76
CA GLU A 44 5.27 -38.66 -21.30
C GLU A 44 4.95 -37.19 -21.60
N GLU A 45 4.72 -36.91 -22.88
CA GLU A 45 4.08 -35.69 -23.36
C GLU A 45 2.63 -35.64 -22.84
N GLU A 46 2.37 -34.76 -21.89
CA GLU A 46 1.04 -34.17 -21.76
C GLU A 46 1.12 -32.75 -22.28
N GLY A 47 0.41 -32.48 -23.38
CA GLY A 47 0.20 -31.15 -23.94
C GLY A 47 -0.52 -30.27 -22.92
N GLY A 48 0.24 -29.72 -21.98
CA GLY A 48 -0.19 -28.63 -21.14
C GLY A 48 -0.41 -27.43 -22.03
N ILE A 49 -1.67 -26.97 -22.09
CA ILE A 49 -1.92 -25.59 -22.48
C ILE A 49 -1.18 -24.76 -21.43
N GLU A 50 0.04 -24.32 -21.75
CA GLU A 50 0.69 -23.23 -21.04
C GLU A 50 -0.17 -22.00 -21.32
N VAL A 51 -1.26 -21.87 -20.56
CA VAL A 51 -2.08 -20.68 -20.57
C VAL A 51 -1.14 -19.60 -20.08
N GLU A 52 -0.73 -18.71 -20.98
CA GLU A 52 0.22 -17.64 -20.76
C GLU A 52 -0.07 -17.01 -19.39
N LYS A 53 0.75 -17.32 -18.39
CA LYS A 53 0.56 -16.84 -17.01
C LYS A 53 0.55 -15.31 -16.95
N GLY A 54 1.04 -14.62 -17.99
CA GLY A 54 0.92 -13.17 -18.14
C GLY A 54 -0.50 -12.66 -18.43
N LEU A 55 -1.43 -13.48 -18.94
CA LEU A 55 -2.77 -13.03 -19.32
C LEU A 55 -3.72 -12.85 -18.12
N PHE A 56 -3.46 -13.52 -17.00
CA PHE A 56 -4.32 -13.53 -15.82
C PHE A 56 -3.82 -12.67 -14.66
N ASN A 57 -2.60 -12.19 -14.76
CA ASN A 57 -1.95 -11.43 -13.71
C ASN A 57 -1.87 -9.94 -14.08
N VAL A 58 -1.80 -9.12 -13.04
CA VAL A 58 -1.50 -7.69 -13.10
C VAL A 58 -0.14 -7.51 -12.46
N GLU A 59 0.68 -6.67 -13.10
CA GLU A 59 2.00 -6.28 -12.60
C GLU A 59 1.96 -4.78 -12.30
N ILE A 60 2.32 -4.42 -11.07
CA ILE A 60 2.30 -3.05 -10.56
C ILE A 60 3.72 -2.69 -10.18
N THR A 61 4.22 -1.57 -10.71
CA THR A 61 5.54 -1.05 -10.36
C THR A 61 5.39 -0.03 -9.23
N LEU A 62 5.98 -0.35 -8.08
CA LEU A 62 6.07 0.49 -6.89
C LEU A 62 7.32 1.38 -7.01
N PRO A 63 7.16 2.71 -7.15
CA PRO A 63 8.27 3.62 -7.32
C PRO A 63 9.04 3.80 -6.00
N THR A 64 10.37 3.84 -6.10
CA THR A 64 11.27 4.05 -4.94
C THR A 64 11.11 5.40 -4.25
N SER A 65 10.44 6.35 -4.89
CA SER A 65 10.09 7.64 -4.29
C SER A 65 9.00 7.51 -3.21
N LEU A 66 8.24 6.42 -3.21
CA LEU A 66 7.14 6.18 -2.28
C LEU A 66 7.31 4.91 -1.44
N PHE A 67 8.00 3.90 -1.96
CA PHE A 67 8.15 2.60 -1.30
C PHE A 67 9.63 2.25 -1.11
N GLY A 68 10.05 2.16 0.15
CA GLY A 68 11.35 1.64 0.56
C GLY A 68 11.25 0.19 1.03
N GLU A 69 12.36 -0.31 1.60
CA GLU A 69 12.43 -1.69 2.11
C GLU A 69 11.46 -1.95 3.26
N GLU A 70 11.22 -0.94 4.11
CA GLU A 70 10.30 -1.05 5.25
C GLU A 70 8.85 -1.17 4.78
N GLU A 71 8.41 -0.31 3.86
CA GLU A 71 7.05 -0.35 3.31
C GLU A 71 6.77 -1.64 2.54
N LEU A 72 7.78 -2.20 1.88
CA LEU A 72 7.63 -3.48 1.18
C LEU A 72 7.44 -4.65 2.14
N ALA A 73 8.15 -4.65 3.28
CA ALA A 73 7.96 -5.66 4.30
C ALA A 73 6.53 -5.60 4.88
N GLU A 74 5.95 -4.40 5.00
CA GLU A 74 4.55 -4.22 5.41
C GLU A 74 3.58 -4.75 4.35
N ILE A 75 3.79 -4.41 3.07
CA ILE A 75 2.99 -4.94 1.96
C ILE A 75 3.05 -6.48 1.91
N GLU A 76 4.22 -7.07 2.08
CA GLU A 76 4.36 -8.53 2.15
C GLU A 76 3.66 -9.14 3.36
N ALA A 77 3.67 -8.44 4.50
CA ALA A 77 3.01 -8.91 5.72
C ALA A 77 1.48 -8.83 5.62
N GLU A 78 0.94 -7.75 5.03
CA GLU A 78 -0.49 -7.51 4.89
C GLU A 78 -1.09 -8.27 3.71
N MET A 79 -0.38 -8.31 2.60
CA MET A 79 -0.87 -8.85 1.32
C MET A 79 -0.23 -10.19 0.93
N GLY A 80 0.59 -10.80 1.78
CA GLY A 80 1.45 -11.93 1.40
C GLY A 80 0.75 -13.20 0.87
N GLU A 81 -0.54 -13.40 1.15
CA GLU A 81 -1.32 -14.48 0.50
C GLU A 81 -1.90 -14.06 -0.88
N GLU A 82 -1.97 -12.76 -1.16
CA GLU A 82 -2.58 -12.15 -2.36
C GLU A 82 -1.53 -11.62 -3.35
N VAL A 83 -0.31 -11.37 -2.87
CA VAL A 83 0.87 -11.03 -3.67
C VAL A 83 1.61 -12.31 -4.00
N SER A 84 1.60 -12.67 -5.28
CA SER A 84 2.21 -13.92 -5.76
C SER A 84 3.72 -13.82 -5.96
N ASP A 85 4.26 -12.61 -6.18
CA ASP A 85 5.68 -12.37 -6.42
C ASP A 85 6.01 -10.87 -6.23
N ILE A 86 7.13 -10.57 -5.58
CA ILE A 86 7.74 -9.22 -5.52
C ILE A 86 9.15 -9.32 -6.08
N THR A 87 9.43 -8.54 -7.12
CA THR A 87 10.74 -8.50 -7.79
C THR A 87 11.31 -7.10 -7.75
N GLN A 88 12.56 -6.95 -7.30
CA GLN A 88 13.28 -5.68 -7.41
C GLN A 88 13.80 -5.48 -8.85
N ASN A 89 13.60 -4.29 -9.39
CA ASN A 89 14.03 -3.88 -10.72
C ASN A 89 15.41 -3.21 -10.67
N ASP A 90 16.09 -3.12 -11.83
CA ASP A 90 17.44 -2.53 -11.95
C ASP A 90 17.51 -1.04 -11.54
N ASP A 91 16.40 -0.31 -11.65
CA ASP A 91 16.28 1.09 -11.25
C ASP A 91 15.95 1.26 -9.74
N GLY A 92 15.91 0.16 -9.00
CA GLY A 92 15.61 0.09 -7.58
C GLY A 92 14.13 -0.01 -7.25
N SER A 93 13.22 0.21 -8.21
CA SER A 93 11.77 0.05 -8.00
C SER A 93 11.40 -1.42 -7.80
N TYR A 94 10.18 -1.69 -7.34
CA TYR A 94 9.73 -3.05 -7.09
C TYR A 94 8.50 -3.35 -7.96
N THR A 95 8.45 -4.53 -8.53
CA THR A 95 7.30 -5.01 -9.29
C THR A 95 6.56 -6.06 -8.47
N VAL A 96 5.30 -5.79 -8.18
CA VAL A 96 4.39 -6.70 -7.49
C VAL A 96 3.50 -7.39 -8.52
N LYS A 97 3.40 -8.72 -8.44
CA LYS A 97 2.55 -9.54 -9.29
C LYS A 97 1.40 -10.15 -8.50
N MET A 98 0.18 -9.97 -8.98
CA MET A 98 -1.03 -10.56 -8.39
C MET A 98 -2.03 -10.96 -9.48
N THR A 99 -3.01 -11.79 -9.15
CA THR A 99 -4.09 -12.11 -10.09
C THR A 99 -5.01 -10.89 -10.30
N LYS A 100 -5.69 -10.84 -11.44
CA LYS A 100 -6.74 -9.82 -11.69
C LYS A 100 -7.85 -9.78 -10.65
N LYS A 101 -8.11 -10.93 -9.98
CA LYS A 101 -9.14 -11.01 -8.94
C LYS A 101 -8.67 -10.30 -7.68
N GLU A 102 -7.47 -10.63 -7.21
CA GLU A 102 -6.83 -10.01 -6.03
C GLU A 102 -6.66 -8.51 -6.27
N HIS A 103 -6.16 -8.10 -7.43
CA HIS A 103 -6.04 -6.69 -7.79
C HIS A 103 -7.38 -5.92 -7.67
N LYS A 104 -8.47 -6.53 -8.10
CA LYS A 104 -9.80 -5.91 -8.00
C LYS A 104 -10.32 -5.88 -6.56
N GLU A 105 -10.03 -6.91 -5.77
CA GLU A 105 -10.42 -6.98 -4.35
C GLU A 105 -9.64 -5.92 -3.55
N LEU A 106 -8.33 -5.82 -3.75
CA LEU A 106 -7.46 -4.77 -3.19
C LEU A 106 -7.97 -3.36 -3.53
N LEU A 107 -8.23 -3.07 -4.80
CA LEU A 107 -8.73 -1.75 -5.21
C LEU A 107 -10.10 -1.42 -4.61
N ALA A 108 -10.94 -2.42 -4.36
CA ALA A 108 -12.22 -2.22 -3.71
C ALA A 108 -12.05 -1.87 -2.22
N GLU A 109 -11.17 -2.59 -1.52
CA GLU A 109 -10.84 -2.32 -0.13
C GLU A 109 -10.22 -0.94 0.06
N MET A 110 -9.20 -0.60 -0.74
CA MET A 110 -8.60 0.74 -0.69
C MET A 110 -9.62 1.84 -0.97
N LYS A 111 -10.55 1.60 -1.91
CA LYS A 111 -11.62 2.56 -2.20
C LYS A 111 -12.56 2.74 -1.01
N ASP A 112 -12.95 1.65 -0.36
CA ASP A 112 -13.78 1.70 0.84
C ASP A 112 -13.06 2.44 1.98
N ASP A 113 -11.77 2.19 2.19
CA ASP A 113 -10.95 2.87 3.20
C ASP A 113 -10.82 4.38 2.94
N LEU A 114 -10.55 4.78 1.70
CA LEU A 114 -10.51 6.20 1.33
C LEU A 114 -11.88 6.87 1.53
N THR A 115 -12.97 6.21 1.14
CA THR A 115 -14.33 6.73 1.35
C THR A 115 -14.67 6.82 2.85
N ASN A 116 -14.24 5.86 3.66
CA ASN A 116 -14.43 5.89 5.11
C ASN A 116 -13.63 7.04 5.74
N MET A 117 -12.35 7.19 5.40
CA MET A 117 -11.52 8.32 5.85
C MET A 117 -12.16 9.66 5.53
N ILE A 118 -12.65 9.84 4.29
CA ILE A 118 -13.33 11.07 3.87
C ILE A 118 -14.60 11.31 4.70
N THR A 119 -15.37 10.25 4.97
CA THR A 119 -16.61 10.33 5.74
C THR A 119 -16.32 10.68 7.20
N GLU A 120 -15.32 10.03 7.82
CA GLU A 120 -14.89 10.32 9.18
C GLU A 120 -14.46 11.78 9.32
N VAL A 121 -13.64 12.28 8.40
CA VAL A 121 -13.23 13.70 8.42
C VAL A 121 -14.41 14.64 8.30
N ALA A 122 -15.37 14.34 7.41
CA ALA A 122 -16.53 15.21 7.18
C ALA A 122 -17.56 15.18 8.35
N GLU A 123 -17.58 14.10 9.14
CA GLU A 123 -18.50 13.93 10.27
C GLU A 123 -17.88 14.29 11.63
N ASP A 124 -16.55 14.40 11.72
CA ASP A 124 -15.83 14.67 12.96
C ASP A 124 -15.72 16.17 13.26
N GLU A 125 -16.27 16.58 14.41
CA GLU A 125 -16.22 17.96 14.90
C GLU A 125 -14.80 18.43 15.24
N GLU A 126 -13.81 17.53 15.33
CA GLU A 126 -12.39 17.88 15.49
C GLU A 126 -11.85 18.65 14.27
N PHE A 127 -12.37 18.37 13.07
CA PHE A 127 -12.02 19.07 11.83
C PHE A 127 -12.99 20.20 11.50
N ALA A 128 -13.25 21.07 12.49
CA ALA A 128 -14.31 22.08 12.42
C ALA A 128 -14.20 23.05 11.24
N SER A 129 -13.02 23.21 10.61
CA SER A 129 -12.86 24.05 9.43
C SER A 129 -13.33 23.38 8.13
N ILE A 130 -13.52 22.06 8.12
CA ILE A 130 -13.91 21.29 6.93
C ILE A 130 -15.42 21.06 6.95
N HIS A 131 -16.11 21.55 5.94
CA HIS A 131 -17.57 21.46 5.86
C HIS A 131 -18.07 20.34 4.95
N ASP A 132 -17.32 20.04 3.87
CA ASP A 132 -17.68 18.99 2.92
C ASP A 132 -16.45 18.53 2.15
N ILE A 133 -16.46 17.27 1.72
CA ILE A 133 -15.41 16.70 0.87
C ILE A 133 -16.08 15.92 -0.25
N THR A 134 -15.78 16.32 -1.48
CA THR A 134 -16.26 15.64 -2.69
C THR A 134 -15.09 15.15 -3.52
N TYR A 135 -15.31 14.09 -4.30
CA TYR A 135 -14.25 13.45 -5.07
C TYR A 135 -14.82 12.81 -6.33
N ASN A 136 -13.95 12.59 -7.32
CA ASN A 136 -14.30 11.82 -8.51
C ASN A 136 -14.07 10.31 -8.29
N ASP A 137 -14.59 9.47 -9.20
CA ASP A 137 -14.67 8.01 -9.01
C ASP A 137 -13.34 7.31 -8.70
N ASP A 138 -12.23 7.87 -9.15
CA ASP A 138 -10.87 7.33 -9.00
C ASP A 138 -9.99 8.14 -8.04
N PHE A 139 -10.53 9.12 -7.32
CA PHE A 139 -9.81 9.94 -6.34
C PHE A 139 -8.62 10.75 -6.89
N THR A 140 -8.52 10.95 -8.21
CA THR A 140 -7.51 11.85 -8.78
C THR A 140 -7.84 13.33 -8.55
N LYS A 141 -9.11 13.64 -8.22
CA LYS A 141 -9.58 14.98 -7.90
C LYS A 141 -10.43 14.94 -6.65
N ILE A 142 -10.02 15.71 -5.66
CA ILE A 142 -10.74 15.91 -4.41
C ILE A 142 -10.96 17.41 -4.24
N ASN A 143 -12.18 17.81 -3.85
CA ASN A 143 -12.54 19.17 -3.49
C ASN A 143 -12.96 19.19 -2.03
N MET A 144 -12.30 20.02 -1.24
CA MET A 144 -12.64 20.23 0.17
C MET A 144 -13.24 21.62 0.31
N VAL A 145 -14.48 21.68 0.79
CA VAL A 145 -15.15 22.94 1.12
C VAL A 145 -14.81 23.27 2.57
N VAL A 146 -14.20 24.43 2.80
CA VAL A 146 -13.64 24.80 4.11
C VAL A 146 -14.00 26.22 4.51
N ASP A 147 -14.00 26.52 5.80
CA ASP A 147 -13.80 27.88 6.31
C ASP A 147 -12.32 28.22 6.17
N GLN A 148 -11.97 29.13 5.23
CA GLN A 148 -10.57 29.38 4.90
C GLN A 148 -9.77 29.93 6.10
N GLU A 149 -10.31 30.89 6.85
CA GLU A 149 -9.60 31.49 7.98
C GLU A 149 -9.34 30.45 9.07
N MET A 150 -10.33 29.63 9.40
CA MET A 150 -10.16 28.57 10.39
C MET A 150 -9.19 27.50 9.91
N PHE A 151 -9.30 27.08 8.64
CA PHE A 151 -8.46 26.06 8.04
C PHE A 151 -6.98 26.47 8.08
N GLU A 152 -6.65 27.67 7.61
CA GLU A 152 -5.27 28.21 7.59
C GLU A 152 -4.66 28.39 8.99
N ASN A 153 -5.49 28.57 10.02
CA ASN A 153 -5.05 28.74 11.41
C ASN A 153 -5.16 27.46 12.26
N SER A 154 -5.54 26.32 11.66
CA SER A 154 -5.74 25.04 12.34
C SER A 154 -4.72 23.98 11.91
N PHE A 155 -4.84 22.77 12.48
CA PHE A 155 -4.10 21.59 12.02
C PHE A 155 -4.86 20.79 10.95
N ASP A 156 -6.08 21.21 10.59
CA ASP A 156 -6.94 20.53 9.61
C ASP A 156 -6.29 20.50 8.21
N GLY A 157 -5.33 21.41 7.95
CA GLY A 157 -4.43 21.32 6.80
C GLY A 157 -3.75 19.96 6.63
N PHE A 158 -3.50 19.23 7.71
CA PHE A 158 -2.90 17.89 7.65
C PHE A 158 -3.82 16.86 6.97
N VAL A 159 -5.15 17.07 6.99
CA VAL A 159 -6.10 16.23 6.26
C VAL A 159 -5.79 16.23 4.76
N THR A 160 -5.40 17.37 4.18
CA THR A 160 -5.03 17.43 2.76
C THR A 160 -3.83 16.53 2.45
N LEU A 161 -2.85 16.46 3.36
CA LEU A 161 -1.70 15.58 3.20
C LEU A 161 -2.12 14.11 3.29
N SER A 162 -2.91 13.75 4.31
CA SER A 162 -3.39 12.38 4.50
C SER A 162 -4.20 11.90 3.29
N LEU A 163 -5.19 12.68 2.85
CA LEU A 163 -5.99 12.35 1.67
C LEU A 163 -5.14 12.29 0.39
N GLY A 164 -4.18 13.20 0.24
CA GLY A 164 -3.28 13.25 -0.91
C GLY A 164 -2.40 12.00 -1.00
N VAL A 165 -1.82 11.58 0.12
CA VAL A 165 -0.99 10.37 0.21
C VAL A 165 -1.83 9.11 -0.02
N SER A 166 -2.98 8.97 0.65
CA SER A 166 -3.88 7.83 0.46
C SER A 166 -4.37 7.70 -0.98
N SER A 167 -4.72 8.83 -1.62
CA SER A 167 -5.13 8.85 -3.03
C SER A 167 -3.99 8.54 -3.98
N LEU A 168 -2.76 8.97 -3.65
CA LEU A 168 -1.58 8.66 -4.43
C LEU A 168 -1.26 7.16 -4.39
N PHE A 169 -1.35 6.54 -3.22
CA PHE A 169 -1.21 5.08 -3.08
C PHE A 169 -2.28 4.34 -3.88
N TYR A 170 -3.53 4.76 -3.81
CA TYR A 170 -4.60 4.21 -4.65
C TYR A 170 -4.25 4.28 -6.14
N GLN A 171 -3.68 5.38 -6.63
CA GLN A 171 -3.25 5.48 -8.04
C GLN A 171 -2.14 4.51 -8.41
N VAL A 172 -1.15 4.32 -7.54
CA VAL A 172 -0.06 3.35 -7.77
C VAL A 172 -0.63 1.96 -7.96
N PHE A 173 -1.48 1.51 -7.02
CA PHE A 173 -2.09 0.19 -7.11
C PHE A 173 -3.12 0.08 -8.23
N ASN A 174 -3.73 1.19 -8.66
CA ASN A 174 -4.58 1.24 -9.86
C ASN A 174 -3.74 1.20 -11.17
N GLY A 175 -2.42 1.06 -11.08
CA GLY A 175 -1.51 0.93 -12.21
C GLY A 175 -1.31 2.25 -12.98
N LYS A 176 -1.59 3.40 -12.36
CA LYS A 176 -1.35 4.71 -12.96
C LYS A 176 0.12 5.09 -12.83
N ASP A 177 0.62 5.75 -13.87
CA ASP A 177 1.91 6.42 -13.81
C ASP A 177 1.74 7.75 -13.08
N ILE A 178 2.11 7.76 -11.80
CA ILE A 178 1.95 8.93 -10.91
C ILE A 178 2.83 10.13 -11.31
N GLU A 179 3.84 9.94 -12.16
CA GLU A 179 4.61 11.08 -12.71
C GLU A 179 3.80 11.83 -13.78
N LYS A 180 2.91 11.11 -14.48
CA LYS A 180 2.05 11.65 -15.54
C LYS A 180 0.67 12.06 -15.03
N GLU A 181 0.13 11.33 -14.07
CA GLU A 181 -1.23 11.52 -13.55
C GLU A 181 -1.18 11.90 -12.07
N LYS A 182 -1.53 13.15 -11.77
CA LYS A 182 -1.41 13.73 -10.43
C LYS A 182 -2.73 13.70 -9.71
N VAL A 183 -2.69 13.34 -8.43
CA VAL A 183 -3.75 13.65 -7.48
C VAL A 183 -3.77 15.16 -7.25
N THR A 184 -4.95 15.76 -7.37
CA THR A 184 -5.17 17.18 -7.11
C THR A 184 -6.21 17.34 -6.01
N ILE A 185 -5.85 18.10 -4.98
CA ILE A 185 -6.78 18.54 -3.94
C ILE A 185 -6.98 20.04 -4.13
N SER A 186 -8.23 20.45 -4.25
CA SER A 186 -8.63 21.85 -4.32
C SER A 186 -9.36 22.24 -3.03
N LEU A 187 -9.07 23.43 -2.52
CA LEU A 187 -9.77 24.00 -1.38
C LEU A 187 -10.74 25.05 -1.91
N GLU A 188 -12.00 24.98 -1.48
CA GLU A 188 -13.04 25.94 -1.82
C GLU A 188 -13.51 26.63 -0.55
N ASP A 189 -13.41 27.95 -0.50
CA ASP A 189 -13.92 28.71 0.64
C ASP A 189 -15.45 28.63 0.70
N ALA A 190 -15.98 28.26 1.86
CA ALA A 190 -17.39 27.93 2.05
C ALA A 190 -18.31 29.13 1.82
N GLU A 191 -17.86 30.36 2.13
CA GLU A 191 -18.65 31.58 2.01
C GLU A 191 -18.57 32.16 0.59
N THR A 192 -17.36 32.34 0.08
CA THR A 192 -17.07 33.06 -1.17
C THR A 192 -17.16 32.19 -2.41
N LYS A 193 -17.02 30.86 -2.24
CA LYS A 193 -16.89 29.88 -3.33
C LYS A 193 -15.63 30.08 -4.18
N GLU A 194 -14.64 30.80 -3.66
CA GLU A 194 -13.33 30.94 -4.29
C GLU A 194 -12.53 29.66 -4.09
N VAL A 195 -11.90 29.18 -5.17
CA VAL A 195 -11.01 28.02 -5.13
C VAL A 195 -9.57 28.50 -4.93
N PHE A 196 -8.89 27.93 -3.96
CA PHE A 196 -7.50 28.20 -3.62
C PHE A 196 -6.71 26.89 -3.47
N SER A 197 -5.41 26.95 -3.77
CA SER A 197 -4.44 25.85 -3.59
C SER A 197 -3.02 26.37 -3.58
#